data_AF-A0A5K1BNF3-F1
#
_entry.id   AF-A0A5K1BNF3-F1
#
_cell.length_a   1.000
_cell.length_b   1.000
_cell.length_c   1.000
_cell.angle_alpha   90.00
_cell.angle_beta   90.00
_cell.angle_gamma   90.00
#
_symmetry.space_group_name_H-M   'P 1'
#
loop_
_entity.id
_entity.type
_entity.pdbx_description
1 polymer ?
#
loop_
_entity_poly.entity_id
_entity_poly.type
_entity_poly.pdbx_seq_one_letter_code
_entity_poly.pdbx_strand_id
1 'polypeptide(L)' 'PRDTQYISLGDGRKLCLECLDSAIMDNDECQPLYLEIRDFYEGLNMKVEQQIPLLLVERQALNEALEGEKQ' A
#
# COMPACT_ATOMS: atom_id res chain seq x y z
N PRO A 1 -15.07 -15.06 -13.87
CA PRO A 1 -16.25 -14.46 -14.55
C PRO A 1 -15.89 -14.12 -16.00
N ARG A 2 -16.73 -14.45 -16.99
CA ARG A 2 -16.38 -14.33 -18.42
C ARG A 2 -16.39 -12.88 -18.95
N ASP A 3 -16.91 -11.94 -18.17
CA ASP A 3 -17.11 -10.54 -18.59
C ASP A 3 -16.32 -9.52 -17.76
N THR A 4 -15.35 -9.97 -16.96
CA THR A 4 -14.51 -9.06 -16.17
C THR A 4 -13.66 -8.19 -17.10
N GLN A 5 -13.87 -6.88 -17.02
CA GLN A 5 -13.09 -5.89 -17.75
C GLN A 5 -11.82 -5.50 -16.98
N TYR A 6 -10.78 -5.11 -17.71
CA TYR A 6 -9.48 -4.80 -17.14
C TYR A 6 -8.92 -3.48 -17.68
N ILE A 7 -8.24 -2.72 -16.82
CA ILE A 7 -7.39 -1.58 -17.17
C ILE A 7 -5.91 -1.99 -17.09
N SER A 8 -5.07 -1.44 -17.96
CA SER A 8 -3.62 -1.66 -17.88
C SER A 8 -2.98 -0.60 -16.98
N LEU A 9 -2.04 -1.03 -16.13
CA LEU A 9 -1.32 -0.14 -15.20
C LEU A 9 0.00 0.40 -15.77
N GLY A 10 0.30 0.16 -17.05
CA GLY A 10 1.51 0.66 -17.72
C GLY A 10 2.78 -0.17 -17.47
N ASP A 11 2.81 -1.04 -16.46
CA ASP A 11 3.96 -1.89 -16.10
C ASP A 11 3.77 -3.38 -16.50
N GLY A 12 2.82 -3.65 -17.40
CA GLY A 12 2.45 -5.00 -17.82
C GLY A 12 1.42 -5.68 -16.91
N ARG A 13 1.12 -5.13 -15.73
CA ARG A 13 -0.01 -5.57 -14.91
C ARG A 13 -1.34 -5.04 -15.46
N LYS A 14 -2.40 -5.74 -15.09
CA LYS A 14 -3.79 -5.37 -15.38
C LYS A 14 -4.61 -5.45 -14.11
N LEU A 15 -5.46 -4.47 -13.89
CA LEU A 15 -6.39 -4.41 -12.76
C LEU A 15 -7.81 -4.60 -13.27
N CYS A 16 -8.62 -5.38 -12.55
CA CYS A 16 -10.02 -5.55 -12.92
C CYS A 16 -10.80 -4.26 -12.59
N LEU A 17 -11.80 -3.90 -13.40
CA LEU A 17 -12.55 -2.65 -13.13
C LEU A 17 -13.28 -2.68 -11.79
N GLU A 18 -13.84 -3.83 -11.40
CA GLU A 18 -14.46 -4.04 -10.09
C GLU A 18 -13.45 -3.91 -8.93
N CYS A 19 -12.15 -4.03 -9.22
CA CYS A 19 -11.07 -3.97 -8.24
C CYS A 19 -10.57 -2.53 -8.02
N LEU A 20 -10.93 -1.57 -8.89
CA LEU A 20 -10.46 -0.18 -8.80
C LEU A 20 -10.84 0.44 -7.45
N ASP A 21 -12.06 0.21 -7.00
CA ASP A 21 -12.58 0.76 -5.75
C ASP A 21 -11.91 0.19 -4.49
N SER A 22 -11.18 -0.91 -4.62
CA SER A 22 -10.47 -1.57 -3.51
C SER A 22 -8.95 -1.57 -3.68
N ALA A 23 -8.44 -1.07 -4.80
CA ALA A 23 -7.02 -0.97 -5.03
C ALA A 23 -6.48 0.23 -4.26
N ILE A 24 -5.33 0.04 -3.59
CA ILE A 24 -4.56 1.14 -2.99
C ILE A 24 -3.41 1.43 -3.94
N MET A 25 -3.42 2.60 -4.57
CA MET A 25 -2.48 3.00 -5.61
C MET A 25 -1.64 4.23 -5.22
N ASP A 26 -1.99 4.94 -4.16
CA ASP A 26 -1.19 6.03 -3.61
C ASP A 26 -1.14 6.07 -2.07
N ASN A 27 -0.38 7.03 -1.53
CA ASN A 27 -0.19 7.20 -0.10
C ASN A 27 -1.46 7.63 0.64
N ASP A 28 -2.29 8.46 0.00
CA ASP A 28 -3.48 9.03 0.62
C ASP A 28 -4.57 7.94 0.76
N GLU A 29 -4.70 7.07 -0.25
CA GLU A 29 -5.56 5.88 -0.21
C GLU A 29 -5.13 4.86 0.84
N CYS A 30 -3.84 4.83 1.22
CA CYS A 30 -3.31 3.92 2.23
C CYS A 30 -3.50 4.44 3.67
N GLN A 31 -3.75 5.75 3.84
CA GLN A 31 -3.89 6.37 5.15
C GLN A 31 -5.00 5.77 6.03
N PRO A 32 -6.20 5.44 5.51
CA PRO A 32 -7.23 4.76 6.29
C PRO A 32 -6.77 3.40 6.83
N LEU A 33 -6.11 2.59 5.99
CA LEU A 33 -5.57 1.29 6.40
C LEU A 33 -4.53 1.43 7.51
N TYR A 34 -3.64 2.42 7.41
CA TYR A 34 -2.64 2.70 8.44
C TYR A 34 -3.30 3.04 9.80
N LEU A 35 -4.35 3.86 9.78
CA LEU A 35 -5.10 4.20 11.00
C LEU A 35 -5.79 2.97 11.59
N GLU A 36 -6.43 2.14 10.77
CA GLU A 36 -7.06 0.89 11.22
C GLU A 36 -6.06 -0.09 11.86
N ILE A 37 -4.86 -0.23 11.29
CA ILE A 37 -3.80 -1.05 11.87
C ILE A 37 -3.40 -0.52 13.25
N ARG A 38 -3.23 0.79 13.40
CA ARG A 38 -2.86 1.41 14.68
C ARG A 38 -3.96 1.19 15.72
N ASP A 39 -5.21 1.41 15.34
CA ASP A 39 -6.36 1.27 16.22
C ASP A 39 -6.55 -0.20 16.65
N PHE A 40 -6.24 -1.17 15.76
CA PHE A 40 -6.20 -2.59 16.10
C PHE A 40 -5.18 -2.90 17.21
N TYR A 41 -3.94 -2.40 17.10
CA TYR A 41 -2.92 -2.60 18.13
C TYR A 41 -3.22 -1.86 19.44
N GLU A 42 -3.82 -0.67 19.36
CA GLU A 42 -4.30 0.05 20.54
C GLU A 42 -5.38 -0.78 21.27
N GLY A 43 -6.29 -1.43 20.53
CA GLY A 43 -7.28 -2.36 21.09
C GLY A 43 -6.68 -3.59 21.79
N LEU A 44 -5.44 -3.98 21.44
CA LEU A 44 -4.68 -5.04 22.11
C LEU A 44 -3.85 -4.53 23.30
N ASN A 45 -4.04 -3.27 23.72
CA ASN A 45 -3.23 -2.61 24.74
C ASN A 45 -1.73 -2.53 24.34
N MET A 46 -1.47 -2.45 23.04
CA MET A 46 -0.14 -2.34 22.42
C MET A 46 -0.02 -1.03 21.62
N LYS A 47 -0.38 0.09 22.25
CA LYS A 47 -0.40 1.39 21.58
C LYS A 47 0.99 1.74 21.03
N VAL A 48 1.04 2.04 19.73
CA VAL A 48 2.25 2.54 19.06
C VAL A 48 2.25 4.06 19.19
N GLU A 49 3.06 4.60 20.11
CA GLU A 49 3.13 6.06 20.35
C GLU A 49 3.99 6.80 19.32
N GLN A 50 4.89 6.09 18.66
CA GLN A 50 5.76 6.66 17.65
C GLN A 50 4.96 6.96 16.37
N GLN A 51 5.18 8.13 15.78
CA GLN A 51 4.75 8.39 14.42
C GLN A 51 5.64 7.60 13.46
N ILE A 52 5.09 6.54 12.87
CA ILE A 52 5.76 5.75 11.84
C ILE A 52 5.34 6.34 10.48
N PRO A 53 6.28 6.88 9.67
CA PRO A 53 5.96 7.31 8.33
C PRO A 53 5.61 6.09 7.48
N LEU A 54 4.46 6.15 6.80
CA LEU A 54 4.03 5.13 5.84
C LEU A 54 4.17 5.70 4.43
N LEU A 55 4.91 5.00 3.58
CA LEU A 55 5.14 5.36 2.19
C LEU A 55 4.89 4.14 1.31
N LEU A 56 3.92 4.26 0.41
CA LEU A 56 3.75 3.38 -0.73
C LEU A 56 4.76 3.80 -1.81
N VAL A 57 5.68 2.90 -2.13
CA VAL A 57 6.73 3.14 -3.11
C VAL A 57 6.75 2.03 -4.15
N GLU A 58 7.21 2.34 -5.35
CA GLU A 58 7.49 1.33 -6.34
C GLU A 58 8.61 0.39 -5.88
N ARG A 59 8.56 -0.87 -6.31
CA ARG A 59 9.56 -1.89 -5.97
C ARG A 59 11.00 -1.43 -6.28
N GLN A 60 11.18 -0.68 -7.35
CA GLN A 60 12.50 -0.17 -7.76
C GLN A 60 13.03 0.84 -6.74
N ALA A 61 12.22 1.84 -6.37
CA ALA A 61 12.58 2.81 -5.34
C ALA A 61 12.89 2.15 -3.99
N LEU A 62 12.12 1.12 -3.61
CA LEU A 62 12.40 0.36 -2.38
C LEU A 62 13.74 -0.38 -2.44
N ASN A 63 14.03 -1.05 -3.56
CA ASN A 63 15.29 -1.78 -3.73
C ASN A 63 16.50 -0.83 -3.74
N GLU A 64 16.38 0.33 -4.39
CA GLU A 64 17.41 1.36 -4.42
C GLU A 64 17.71 1.90 -3.01
N ALA A 65 16.68 2.18 -2.23
CA ALA A 65 16.84 2.60 -0.83
C ALA A 65 17.56 1.54 0.01
N LEU A 66 17.16 0.27 -0.11
CA LEU A 66 17.76 -0.85 0.64
C LEU A 66 19.23 -1.11 0.25
N GLU A 67 19.59 -0.97 -1.03
CA GLU A 67 21.00 -1.07 -1.43
C GLU A 67 21.84 0.12 -0.91
N GLY A 68 21.25 1.31 -0.82
CA GLY A 68 21.89 2.49 -0.21
C GLY A 68 22.20 2.33 1.28
N GLU A 69 21.33 1.67 2.05
CA GLU A 69 21.55 1.41 3.48
C GLU A 69 22.64 0.37 3.78
N LYS A 70 23.04 -0.42 2.78
CA LYS A 70 24.14 -1.39 2.91
C LYS A 70 25.52 -0.74 2.78
N GLN A 71 25.59 0.54 2.41
CA GLN A 71 26.83 1.32 2.28
C GLN A 71 27.11 2.15 3.53
#